data_AF-A0A1F6CX19-F1
#
_entry.id   AF-A0A1F6CX19-F1
#
_cell.length_a   1.000
_cell.length_b   1.000
_cell.length_c   1.000
_cell.angle_alpha   90.00
_cell.angle_beta   90.00
_cell.angle_gamma   90.00
#
_symmetry.space_group_name_H-M   'P 1'
#
loop_
_entity.id
_entity.type
_entity.pdbx_description
1 polymer ?
#
loop_
_entity_poly.entity_id
_entity_poly.type
_entity_poly.pdbx_seq_one_letter_code
_entity_poly.pdbx_strand_id
1 'polypeptide(L)'
;MPSILIQVVEKPGAGLFRELQQAMRSGHLQTFSLERRGKKVVHTNSNYPGWMNWSHQHGVITGTVLSPNKPGSEWKLLSAFIGRLADRYSDKIVSVSIQFVTE
;
A
#
# COMPACT_ATOMS: atom_id res chain seq x y z
N MET A 1 -6.10 18.50 -4.09
CA MET A 1 -4.96 17.70 -4.66
C MET A 1 -5.46 16.27 -4.81
N PRO A 2 -5.28 15.59 -5.97
CA PRO A 2 -5.81 14.25 -6.16
C PRO A 2 -5.16 13.28 -5.17
N SER A 3 -5.97 12.41 -4.57
CA SER A 3 -5.49 11.31 -3.75
C SER A 3 -6.27 10.04 -4.06
N ILE A 4 -5.64 8.90 -3.81
CA ILE A 4 -6.29 7.60 -3.98
C ILE A 4 -6.40 6.93 -2.63
N LEU A 5 -7.63 6.61 -2.23
CA LEU A 5 -7.89 5.78 -1.05
C LEU A 5 -7.95 4.32 -1.48
N ILE A 6 -7.24 3.47 -0.77
CA ILE A 6 -7.27 2.02 -0.92
C ILE A 6 -7.74 1.39 0.39
N GLN A 7 -8.60 0.39 0.30
CA GLN A 7 -8.94 -0.49 1.40
C GLN A 7 -8.71 -1.94 0.98
N VAL A 8 -7.96 -2.69 1.80
CA VAL A 8 -7.74 -4.13 1.61
C VAL A 8 -8.33 -4.84 2.81
N VAL A 9 -9.30 -5.71 2.56
CA VAL A 9 -9.89 -6.57 3.60
C VAL A 9 -9.14 -7.89 3.58
N GLU A 10 -8.48 -8.23 4.69
CA GLU A 10 -7.77 -9.49 4.85
C GLU A 10 -8.74 -10.61 5.24
N LYS A 11 -8.41 -11.85 4.87
CA LYS A 11 -9.13 -13.03 5.37
C LYS A 11 -9.00 -13.09 6.91
N PRO A 12 -10.06 -13.51 7.63
CA PRO A 12 -9.99 -13.64 9.09
C PRO A 12 -8.76 -14.45 9.53
N GLY A 13 -7.94 -13.87 10.40
CA GLY A 13 -6.72 -14.51 10.93
C GLY A 13 -5.51 -14.53 9.98
N ALA A 14 -5.59 -13.95 8.77
CA ALA A 14 -4.49 -13.98 7.81
C ALA A 14 -3.26 -13.17 8.25
N GLY A 15 -3.46 -12.10 9.04
CA GLY A 15 -2.38 -11.26 9.57
C GLY A 15 -1.58 -10.53 8.47
N LEU A 16 -2.22 -10.24 7.33
CA LEU A 16 -1.61 -9.68 6.13
C LEU A 16 -0.87 -8.38 6.43
N PHE A 17 -1.44 -7.49 7.25
CA PHE A 17 -0.78 -6.23 7.58
C PHE A 17 0.60 -6.43 8.23
N ARG A 18 0.67 -7.33 9.23
CA ARG A 18 1.91 -7.63 9.94
C ARG A 18 2.92 -8.31 9.02
N GLU A 19 2.44 -9.20 8.16
CA GLU A 19 3.26 -9.92 7.19
C GLU A 19 3.87 -8.97 6.14
N LEU A 20 3.07 -8.05 5.58
CA LEU A 20 3.56 -7.00 4.69
C LEU A 20 4.62 -6.14 5.37
N GLN A 21 4.38 -5.73 6.62
CA GLN A 21 5.37 -4.94 7.36
C GLN A 21 6.67 -5.70 7.59
N GLN A 22 6.58 -6.98 7.95
CA GLN A 22 7.75 -7.83 8.15
C GLN A 22 8.50 -8.05 6.84
N ALA A 23 7.81 -8.35 5.75
CA ALA A 23 8.40 -8.57 4.45
C ALA A 23 9.12 -7.34 3.90
N MET A 24 8.61 -6.13 4.14
CA MET A 24 9.30 -4.88 3.80
C MET A 24 10.55 -4.68 4.68
N ARG A 25 10.48 -4.98 5.98
CA ARG A 25 11.63 -4.85 6.90
C ARG A 25 12.72 -5.89 6.65
N SER A 26 12.35 -7.11 6.27
CA SER A 26 13.29 -8.20 5.99
C SER A 26 13.86 -8.15 4.57
N GLY A 27 13.44 -7.19 3.74
CA GLY A 27 13.86 -7.12 2.35
C GLY A 27 13.31 -8.26 1.48
N HIS A 28 12.20 -8.90 1.86
CA HIS A 28 11.47 -9.82 0.98
C HIS A 28 10.57 -9.08 -0.02
N LEU A 29 10.22 -7.83 0.31
CA LEU A 29 9.48 -6.87 -0.50
C LEU A 29 10.38 -5.67 -0.86
N GLN A 30 11.57 -5.93 -1.45
CA GLN A 30 12.64 -4.95 -1.70
C GLN A 30 12.24 -3.70 -2.50
N THR A 31 11.12 -3.77 -3.23
CA THR A 31 10.58 -2.64 -4.00
C THR A 31 9.91 -1.59 -3.12
N PHE A 32 9.62 -1.91 -1.85
CA PHE A 32 9.00 -1.01 -0.90
C PHE A 32 9.84 -0.87 0.36
N SER A 33 9.79 0.30 0.97
CA SER A 33 10.35 0.54 2.30
C SER A 33 9.33 1.20 3.21
N LEU A 34 9.57 1.02 4.51
CA LEU A 34 8.73 1.56 5.57
C LEU A 34 9.41 2.74 6.24
N GLU A 35 8.72 3.86 6.27
CA GLU A 35 9.09 5.07 6.98
C GLU A 35 8.12 5.34 8.14
N ARG A 36 8.45 6.35 8.97
CA ARG A 36 7.59 6.82 10.08
C ARG A 36 7.06 5.68 10.95
N ARG A 37 7.98 4.83 11.43
CA ARG A 37 7.69 3.64 12.27
C ARG A 37 6.75 2.63 11.58
N GLY A 38 6.79 2.55 10.25
CA GLY A 38 5.98 1.62 9.47
C GLY A 38 4.56 2.10 9.17
N LYS A 39 4.29 3.39 9.33
CA LYS A 39 3.00 4.01 8.96
C LYS A 39 2.99 4.61 7.55
N LYS A 40 4.16 4.72 6.93
CA LYS A 40 4.33 5.27 5.59
C LYS A 40 5.08 4.25 4.73
N VAL A 41 4.48 3.88 3.61
CA VAL A 41 5.07 3.01 2.58
C VAL A 41 5.56 3.90 1.44
N VAL A 42 6.79 3.67 1.01
CA VAL A 42 7.36 4.32 -0.19
C VAL A 42 7.93 3.25 -1.11
N HIS A 43 8.00 3.56 -2.40
CA HIS A 43 8.69 2.69 -3.35
C HIS A 43 10.18 3.06 -3.39
N THR A 44 11.06 2.06 -3.47
CA THR A 44 12.52 2.28 -3.42
C THR A 44 13.08 2.89 -4.70
N ASN A 45 12.39 2.69 -5.83
CA ASN A 45 12.72 3.32 -7.11
C ASN A 45 12.08 4.72 -7.23
N SER A 46 12.89 5.74 -7.50
CA SER A 46 12.48 7.15 -7.66
C SER A 46 11.49 7.41 -8.80
N ASN A 47 11.35 6.50 -9.78
CA ASN A 47 10.35 6.58 -10.84
C ASN A 47 8.90 6.38 -10.37
N TYR A 48 8.73 6.02 -9.10
CA TYR A 48 7.45 5.82 -8.40
C TYR A 48 7.30 6.88 -7.30
N PRO A 49 7.09 8.15 -7.68
CA PRO A 49 7.06 9.24 -6.72
C PRO A 49 5.82 9.17 -5.84
N GLY A 50 5.95 9.64 -4.61
CA GLY A 50 4.87 9.71 -3.65
C GLY A 50 5.03 8.71 -2.51
N TRP A 51 3.96 8.55 -1.74
CA TRP A 51 3.91 7.62 -0.63
C TRP A 51 2.48 7.19 -0.35
N MET A 52 2.35 6.09 0.38
CA MET A 52 1.09 5.64 0.94
C MET A 52 1.18 5.73 2.46
N ASN A 53 0.33 6.54 3.07
CA ASN A 53 0.09 6.43 4.50
C ASN A 53 -0.94 5.34 4.72
N TRP A 54 -0.71 4.44 5.69
CA TRP A 54 -1.65 3.35 5.95
C TRP A 54 -1.89 3.10 7.43
N SER A 55 -3.01 2.45 7.72
CA SER A 55 -3.39 1.96 9.03
C SER A 55 -4.06 0.60 8.89
N HIS A 56 -4.20 -0.09 10.01
CA HIS A 56 -4.89 -1.38 10.08
C HIS A 56 -5.81 -1.39 11.28
N GLN A 57 -7.05 -1.82 11.07
CA GLN A 57 -8.04 -1.99 12.11
C GLN A 57 -9.01 -3.10 11.74
N HIS A 58 -9.24 -4.05 12.65
CA HIS A 58 -10.21 -5.14 12.49
C HIS A 58 -10.11 -5.90 11.14
N GLY A 59 -8.89 -6.21 10.69
CA GLY A 59 -8.70 -6.94 9.43
C GLY A 59 -8.78 -6.08 8.17
N VAL A 60 -8.94 -4.77 8.31
CA VAL A 60 -8.98 -3.83 7.19
C VAL A 60 -7.73 -2.99 7.19
N ILE A 61 -6.98 -3.03 6.10
CA ILE A 61 -5.85 -2.13 5.82
C ILE A 61 -6.40 -0.96 5.03
N THR A 62 -6.33 0.25 5.58
CA THR A 62 -6.73 1.48 4.89
C THR A 62 -5.47 2.25 4.52
N GLY A 63 -5.39 2.72 3.27
CA GLY A 63 -4.26 3.47 2.75
C GLY A 63 -4.70 4.72 1.99
N THR A 64 -3.92 5.79 2.09
CA THR A 64 -4.03 7.01 1.30
C THR A 64 -2.76 7.20 0.50
N VAL A 65 -2.87 7.12 -0.82
CA VAL A 65 -1.78 7.27 -1.78
C VAL A 65 -1.75 8.71 -2.30
N LEU A 66 -0.57 9.34 -2.24
CA LEU A 66 -0.34 10.74 -2.56
C LEU A 66 0.95 10.91 -3.35
N SER A 67 0.97 11.80 -4.35
CA SER A 67 2.17 12.17 -5.09
C SER A 67 2.24 13.69 -5.30
N PRO A 68 2.40 14.48 -4.21
CA PRO A 68 2.24 15.94 -4.27
C PRO A 68 3.23 16.63 -5.21
N ASN A 69 4.45 16.09 -5.34
CA ASN A 69 5.48 16.64 -6.21
C ASN A 69 5.27 16.29 -7.69
N LYS A 70 4.45 15.29 -8.01
CA LYS A 70 4.13 14.87 -9.37
C LYS A 70 2.69 14.33 -9.46
N PRO A 71 1.67 15.21 -9.40
CA PRO A 71 0.27 14.81 -9.43
C PRO A 71 -0.05 13.92 -10.64
N GLY A 72 -0.91 12.94 -10.45
CA GLY A 72 -1.24 11.90 -11.44
C GLY A 72 -0.31 10.69 -11.40
N SER A 73 0.81 10.76 -10.69
CA SER A 73 1.74 9.63 -10.55
C SER A 73 1.43 8.71 -9.37
N GLU A 74 0.41 9.02 -8.56
CA GLU A 74 -0.11 8.18 -7.46
C GLU A 74 -0.38 6.75 -7.96
N TRP A 75 -0.90 6.64 -9.18
CA TRP A 75 -1.20 5.40 -9.86
C TRP A 75 -0.01 4.44 -9.97
N LYS A 76 1.21 4.95 -10.11
CA LYS A 76 2.40 4.10 -10.22
C LYS A 76 2.69 3.37 -8.91
N LEU A 77 2.64 4.09 -7.80
CA LEU A 77 2.85 3.51 -6.48
C LEU A 77 1.73 2.52 -6.16
N LEU A 78 0.48 2.91 -6.45
CA LEU A 78 -0.68 2.05 -6.26
C LEU A 78 -0.59 0.76 -7.10
N SER A 79 -0.30 0.86 -8.39
CA SER A 79 -0.25 -0.29 -9.30
C SER A 79 0.85 -1.27 -8.90
N ALA A 80 2.02 -0.77 -8.48
CA ALA A 80 3.09 -1.60 -7.94
C ALA A 80 2.64 -2.33 -6.66
N PHE A 81 1.93 -1.64 -5.77
CA PHE A 81 1.45 -2.22 -4.51
C PHE A 81 0.40 -3.31 -4.75
N ILE A 82 -0.61 -3.02 -5.58
CA ILE A 82 -1.63 -4.00 -6.00
C ILE A 82 -0.99 -5.18 -6.70
N GLY A 83 -0.02 -4.95 -7.59
CA GLY A 83 0.71 -6.01 -8.27
C GLY A 83 1.37 -6.98 -7.28
N ARG A 84 1.95 -6.47 -6.18
CA ARG A 84 2.53 -7.33 -5.13
C ARG A 84 1.50 -8.06 -4.29
N LEU A 85 0.37 -7.42 -4.01
CA LEU A 85 -0.73 -8.11 -3.34
C LEU A 85 -1.25 -9.28 -4.17
N ALA A 86 -1.44 -9.08 -5.48
CA ALA A 86 -1.90 -10.12 -6.39
C ALA A 86 -0.88 -11.27 -6.54
N ASP A 87 0.40 -10.93 -6.69
CA ASP A 87 1.50 -11.87 -6.91
C ASP A 87 1.75 -12.80 -5.70
N ARG A 88 1.67 -12.26 -4.47
CA ARG A 88 2.16 -12.98 -3.27
C ARG A 88 1.16 -13.21 -2.16
N TYR A 89 0.06 -12.46 -2.15
CA TYR A 89 -0.85 -12.40 -1.01
C TYR A 89 -2.32 -12.52 -1.41
N SER A 90 -2.60 -12.94 -2.66
CA SER A 90 -3.95 -13.04 -3.21
C SER A 90 -4.83 -14.02 -2.43
N ASP A 91 -4.23 -15.09 -1.89
CA ASP A 91 -4.89 -16.06 -1.04
C ASP A 91 -5.28 -15.53 0.34
N LYS A 92 -4.76 -14.37 0.75
CA LYS A 92 -5.01 -13.74 2.06
C LYS A 92 -5.98 -12.56 1.99
N ILE A 93 -6.46 -12.21 0.80
CA ILE A 93 -7.31 -11.04 0.58
C ILE A 93 -8.75 -11.49 0.31
N VAL A 94 -9.71 -10.79 0.91
CA VAL A 94 -11.15 -10.95 0.65
C VAL A 94 -11.59 -9.94 -0.39
N SER A 95 -11.18 -8.68 -0.26
CA SER A 95 -11.53 -7.63 -1.21
C SER A 95 -10.50 -6.50 -1.22
N VAL A 96 -10.47 -5.79 -2.34
CA VAL A 96 -9.74 -4.52 -2.49
C VAL A 96 -10.73 -3.49 -3.03
N SER A 97 -10.82 -2.34 -2.36
CA SER A 97 -11.61 -1.18 -2.78
C SER A 97 -10.68 -0.02 -3.06
N ILE A 98 -10.93 0.72 -4.15
CA ILE A 98 -10.15 1.87 -4.58
C ILE A 98 -11.11 3.03 -4.84
N GLN A 99 -10.84 4.18 -4.25
CA GLN A 99 -11.64 5.39 -4.40
C GLN A 99 -10.73 6.56 -4.81
N PHE A 100 -11.19 7.32 -5.80
CA PHE A 100 -10.50 8.50 -6.30
C PHE A 100 -11.11 9.73 -5.64
N VAL A 101 -10.29 10.47 -4.91
CA VAL A 101 -10.72 11.70 -4.25
C VAL A 101 -10.16 12.87 -5.03
N THR A 102 -11.08 13.58 -5.67
CA THR A 102 -10.84 14.86 -6.32
C THR A 102 -11.49 15.94 -5.46
N GLU A 103 -10.69 16.58 -4.61
CA GLU A 103 -11.01 17.92 -4.10
C GLU A 103 -10.70 18.97 -5.16
#